data_AF-A0A067P094-F1
#
_entry.id   AF-A0A067P094-F1
#
_cell.length_a   1.000
_cell.length_b   1.000
_cell.length_c   1.000
_cell.angle_alpha   90.00
_cell.angle_beta   90.00
_cell.angle_gamma   90.00
#
_symmetry.space_group_name_H-M   'P 1'
#
loop_
_entity.id
_entity.type
_entity.pdbx_description
1 polymer ?
#
loop_
_entity_poly.entity_id
_entity_poly.type
_entity_poly.pdbx_seq_one_letter_code
_entity_poly.pdbx_strand_id
1 'polypeptide(L)'
;MFRRTTSPGLRLLGNLQRNPAVRVIPRTMSTQEVNKMPRPEQDPAYEDFRPPWVYTGSRLLTYVFVPYVVFYSVFFYDFGDREHVFQPVRRWASRQRESFFSLSPEEARIVQAEKAKGVIEPPPSGQQ
;
A
#
# COMPACT_ATOMS: atom_id res chain seq x y z
N MET A 1 -73.01 -5.16 19.50
CA MET A 1 -72.94 -4.29 20.69
C MET A 1 -71.47 -3.87 20.84
N PHE A 2 -71.02 -2.60 20.81
CA PHE A 2 -71.67 -1.29 21.03
C PHE A 2 -72.32 -1.16 22.43
N ARG A 3 -72.14 -0.09 23.22
CA ARG A 3 -71.56 1.25 22.93
C ARG A 3 -71.13 2.04 24.20
N ARG A 4 -69.85 2.47 24.31
CA ARG A 4 -69.32 3.58 25.17
C ARG A 4 -69.62 3.37 26.70
N THR A 5 -69.28 4.20 27.68
CA THR A 5 -68.70 5.57 27.84
C THR A 5 -67.62 5.52 28.97
N THR A 6 -66.92 6.54 29.50
CA THR A 6 -66.72 7.98 29.21
C THR A 6 -65.35 8.44 29.82
N SER A 7 -64.89 9.67 29.58
CA SER A 7 -63.81 10.34 30.34
C SER A 7 -64.13 11.82 30.54
N PRO A 8 -63.80 12.44 31.70
CA PRO A 8 -62.90 13.62 31.68
C PRO A 8 -62.04 13.82 32.96
N GLY A 9 -61.06 14.75 32.90
CA GLY A 9 -60.24 15.21 34.04
C GLY A 9 -58.73 15.19 33.72
N LEU A 10 -58.16 16.04 32.87
CA LEU A 10 -58.17 17.50 32.74
C LEU A 10 -57.10 18.26 33.58
N ARG A 11 -55.88 18.30 33.02
CA ARG A 11 -54.90 19.42 33.03
C ARG A 11 -54.30 19.95 34.36
N LEU A 12 -52.99 19.77 34.48
CA LEU A 12 -52.00 20.83 34.81
C LEU A 12 -50.67 20.39 34.17
N LEU A 13 -50.25 20.93 33.01
CA LEU A 13 -49.43 22.14 32.86
C LEU A 13 -48.13 22.15 33.68
N GLY A 14 -47.16 21.33 33.28
CA GLY A 14 -45.76 21.42 33.70
C GLY A 14 -44.85 21.79 32.53
N ASN A 15 -44.28 22.99 32.52
CA ASN A 15 -43.43 23.49 31.43
C ASN A 15 -41.94 23.13 31.62
N LEU A 16 -41.43 22.23 30.79
CA LEU A 16 -40.05 22.26 30.30
C LEU A 16 -40.11 22.21 28.76
N GLN A 17 -40.53 23.29 28.09
CA GLN A 17 -39.78 24.54 27.94
C GLN A 17 -38.30 24.30 27.60
N ARG A 18 -38.04 24.25 26.28
CA ARG A 18 -36.77 24.65 25.63
C ARG A 18 -35.51 24.00 26.19
N ASN A 19 -35.21 22.78 25.72
CA ASN A 19 -33.80 22.42 25.55
C ASN A 19 -33.23 23.41 24.50
N PRO A 20 -32.27 24.29 24.84
CA PRO A 20 -31.84 25.35 23.94
C PRO A 20 -31.16 24.73 22.71
N ALA A 21 -31.37 25.38 21.55
CA ALA A 21 -30.92 24.87 20.26
C ALA A 21 -29.48 24.33 20.32
N VAL A 22 -29.31 23.06 19.98
CA VAL A 22 -27.99 22.52 19.61
C VAL A 22 -27.52 23.37 18.44
N ARG A 23 -26.66 24.34 18.73
CA ARG A 23 -25.94 25.09 17.71
C ARG A 23 -25.00 24.09 17.05
N VAL A 24 -25.52 23.42 16.03
CA VAL A 24 -24.71 23.00 14.88
C VAL A 24 -24.14 24.30 14.33
N ILE A 25 -23.00 24.72 14.90
CA ILE A 25 -22.16 25.75 14.30
C ILE A 25 -21.83 25.17 12.93
N PRO A 26 -22.30 25.75 11.82
CA PRO A 26 -21.78 25.33 10.54
C PRO A 26 -20.28 25.58 10.64
N ARG A 27 -19.47 24.52 10.51
CA ARG A 27 -18.10 24.70 10.05
C ARG A 27 -18.23 25.23 8.64
N THR A 28 -18.40 26.55 8.53
CA THR A 28 -17.89 27.29 7.39
C THR A 28 -16.46 26.84 7.26
N MET A 29 -16.22 25.99 6.26
CA MET A 29 -14.87 25.84 5.76
C MET A 29 -14.54 27.23 5.24
N SER A 30 -13.87 28.01 6.10
CA SER A 30 -13.00 29.06 5.60
C SER A 30 -12.18 28.38 4.53
N THR A 31 -12.44 28.75 3.28
CA THR A 31 -11.50 28.53 2.20
C THR A 31 -10.28 29.32 2.61
N GLN A 32 -9.41 28.68 3.40
CA GLN A 32 -8.08 29.15 3.70
C GLN A 32 -7.53 29.55 2.34
N GLU A 33 -7.29 30.85 2.14
CA GLU A 33 -6.61 31.27 0.94
C GLU A 33 -5.29 30.52 0.95
N VAL A 34 -5.18 29.53 0.05
CA VAL A 34 -3.96 28.78 -0.17
C VAL A 34 -2.96 29.86 -0.49
N ASN A 35 -2.07 30.14 0.45
CA ASN A 35 -1.24 31.33 0.45
C ASN A 35 -0.37 31.24 -0.80
N LYS A 36 -0.81 31.90 -1.87
CA LYS A 36 -0.27 31.70 -3.22
C LYS A 36 1.13 32.25 -3.15
N MET A 37 2.11 31.35 -3.02
CA MET A 37 3.52 31.69 -3.00
C MET A 37 3.73 32.74 -4.07
N PRO A 38 4.24 33.94 -3.73
CA PRO A 38 4.38 35.00 -4.72
C PRO A 38 5.17 34.40 -5.86
N ARG A 39 4.53 34.33 -7.04
CA ARG A 39 5.19 33.87 -8.25
C ARG A 39 6.46 34.73 -8.32
N PRO A 40 7.67 34.14 -8.37
CA PRO A 40 8.88 34.93 -8.43
C PRO A 40 8.69 35.91 -9.60
N GLU A 41 8.79 37.19 -9.29
CA GLU A 41 8.69 38.25 -10.28
C GLU A 41 9.71 37.90 -11.37
N GLN A 42 9.28 37.95 -12.63
CA GLN A 42 10.04 37.40 -13.74
C GLN A 42 11.19 38.34 -14.09
N ASP A 43 12.19 38.36 -13.22
CA ASP A 43 13.49 38.99 -13.44
C ASP A 43 14.06 38.42 -14.74
N PRO A 44 14.27 39.25 -15.78
CA PRO A 44 14.81 38.79 -17.06
C PRO A 44 16.26 38.29 -16.94
N ALA A 45 16.92 38.45 -15.80
CA ALA A 45 18.19 37.79 -15.49
C ALA A 45 18.03 36.32 -15.03
N TYR A 46 16.82 35.85 -14.71
CA TYR A 46 16.53 34.47 -14.30
C TYR A 46 16.20 33.53 -15.49
N GLU A 47 16.87 33.74 -16.63
CA GLU A 47 16.88 32.76 -17.71
C GLU A 47 17.72 31.54 -17.29
N ASP A 48 17.10 30.37 -17.22
CA ASP A 48 17.71 29.20 -16.61
C ASP A 48 18.72 28.55 -17.57
N PHE A 49 20.01 28.80 -17.32
CA PHE A 49 21.16 28.40 -18.14
C PHE A 49 21.31 26.89 -18.43
N ARG A 50 20.49 26.03 -17.81
CA ARG A 50 20.59 24.57 -17.90
C ARG A 50 19.88 24.04 -19.16
N PRO A 51 20.57 23.33 -20.08
CA PRO A 51 19.94 22.78 -21.28
C PRO A 51 18.71 21.91 -20.96
N PRO A 52 17.63 21.95 -21.77
CA PRO A 52 16.36 21.28 -21.44
C PRO A 52 16.46 19.79 -21.10
N TRP A 53 17.46 19.08 -21.67
CA TRP A 53 17.69 17.66 -21.39
C TRP A 53 18.07 17.39 -19.92
N VAL A 54 18.65 18.36 -19.21
CA VAL A 54 19.06 18.22 -17.79
C VAL A 54 17.84 17.99 -16.89
N TYR A 55 16.70 18.60 -17.20
CA TYR A 55 15.44 18.40 -16.48
C TYR A 55 14.81 17.04 -16.77
N THR A 56 14.88 16.60 -18.04
CA THR A 56 14.41 15.26 -18.42
C THR A 56 15.28 14.18 -17.79
N GLY A 57 16.60 14.37 -17.79
CA GLY A 57 17.57 13.46 -17.16
C GLY A 57 17.43 13.38 -15.63
N SER A 58 17.29 14.51 -14.93
CA SER A 58 17.11 14.50 -13.46
C SER A 58 15.75 13.92 -13.03
N ARG A 59 14.68 14.18 -13.78
CA ARG A 59 13.38 13.50 -13.60
C ARG A 59 13.49 11.99 -13.85
N LEU A 60 14.08 11.58 -14.97
CA LEU A 60 14.27 10.16 -15.31
C LEU A 60 15.11 9.43 -14.25
N LEU A 61 16.22 10.05 -13.81
CA LEU A 61 17.05 9.53 -12.72
C LEU A 61 16.24 9.36 -11.44
N THR A 62 15.39 10.32 -11.08
CA THR A 62 14.52 10.22 -9.90
C THR A 62 13.51 9.07 -10.05
N TYR A 63 12.86 8.95 -11.21
CA TYR A 63 11.89 7.89 -11.51
C TYR A 63 12.49 6.48 -11.59
N VAL A 64 13.80 6.33 -11.85
CA VAL A 64 14.50 5.04 -11.84
C VAL A 64 15.12 4.76 -10.46
N PHE A 65 15.80 5.74 -9.87
CA PHE A 65 16.60 5.55 -8.65
C PHE A 65 15.74 5.30 -7.40
N VAL A 66 14.61 6.00 -7.26
CA VAL A 66 13.71 5.80 -6.11
C VAL A 66 13.13 4.37 -6.07
N PRO A 67 12.48 3.83 -7.12
CA PRO A 67 12.03 2.44 -7.09
C PRO A 67 13.18 1.42 -7.11
N TYR A 68 14.35 1.74 -7.70
CA TYR A 68 15.53 0.88 -7.61
C TYR A 68 16.00 0.69 -6.16
N VAL A 69 16.11 1.77 -5.38
CA VAL A 69 16.48 1.70 -3.95
C VAL A 69 15.42 0.90 -3.17
N VAL A 70 14.13 1.14 -3.39
CA VAL A 70 13.05 0.36 -2.76
C VAL A 70 13.15 -1.13 -3.11
N PHE A 71 13.36 -1.48 -4.38
CA PHE A 71 13.49 -2.87 -4.82
C PHE A 71 14.72 -3.55 -4.21
N TYR A 72 15.87 -2.87 -4.20
CA TYR A 72 17.09 -3.34 -3.54
C TYR A 72 16.87 -3.56 -2.04
N SER A 73 16.21 -2.62 -1.34
CA SER A 73 15.82 -2.79 0.06
C SER A 73 14.89 -3.99 0.28
N VAL A 74 13.86 -4.18 -0.55
CA VAL A 74 12.92 -5.28 -0.38
C VAL A 74 13.58 -6.64 -0.58
N PHE A 75 14.43 -6.82 -1.59
CA PHE A 75 14.92 -8.14 -2.00
C PHE A 75 16.37 -8.48 -1.62
N PHE A 76 17.28 -7.51 -1.56
CA PHE A 76 18.73 -7.77 -1.49
C PHE A 76 19.42 -7.22 -0.24
N TYR A 77 18.98 -6.09 0.29
CA TYR A 77 19.60 -5.47 1.47
C TYR A 77 19.39 -6.34 2.72
N ASP A 78 20.43 -6.51 3.55
CA ASP A 78 20.29 -7.22 4.81
C ASP A 78 19.95 -6.25 5.96
N PHE A 79 18.92 -6.61 6.74
CA PHE A 79 18.48 -5.86 7.93
C PHE A 79 18.96 -6.51 9.23
N GLY A 80 19.72 -7.61 9.15
CA GLY A 80 20.23 -8.39 10.27
C GLY A 80 19.21 -9.37 10.86
N ASP A 81 19.59 -10.02 11.95
CA ASP A 81 18.95 -11.22 12.53
C ASP A 81 17.52 -11.07 13.07
N ARG A 82 16.83 -9.94 12.81
CA ARG A 82 15.46 -9.68 13.28
C ARG A 82 14.47 -9.81 12.13
N GLU A 83 13.33 -10.44 12.40
CA GLU A 83 12.23 -10.62 11.44
C GLU A 83 11.80 -9.24 10.88
N HIS A 84 12.15 -8.99 9.62
CA HIS A 84 11.94 -7.71 8.95
C HIS A 84 10.69 -7.75 8.07
N VAL A 85 10.02 -6.61 7.86
CA VAL A 85 8.72 -6.54 7.16
C VAL A 85 8.71 -7.10 5.73
N PHE A 86 9.87 -7.20 5.09
CA PHE A 86 10.02 -7.78 3.75
C PHE A 86 10.36 -9.28 3.74
N GLN A 87 10.63 -9.92 4.88
CA GLN A 87 10.89 -11.36 4.98
C GLN A 87 9.74 -12.24 4.42
N PRO A 88 8.44 -11.95 4.65
CA PRO A 88 7.35 -12.68 3.99
C PRO A 88 7.39 -12.58 2.46
N VAL A 89 7.77 -11.40 1.92
CA VAL A 89 7.92 -11.17 0.47
C VAL A 89 9.12 -11.93 -0.08
N ARG A 90 10.25 -11.97 0.64
CA ARG A 90 11.42 -12.81 0.30
C ARG A 90 11.05 -14.30 0.29
N ARG A 91 10.36 -14.79 1.31
CA ARG A 91 9.89 -16.20 1.40
C ARG A 91 8.85 -16.55 0.32
N TRP A 92 8.07 -15.58 -0.17
CA TRP A 92 7.26 -15.77 -1.37
C TRP A 92 8.12 -15.84 -2.64
N ALA A 93 9.01 -14.87 -2.86
CA ALA A 93 9.87 -14.80 -4.04
C ALA A 93 10.82 -16.00 -4.18
N SER A 94 11.38 -16.51 -3.09
CA SER A 94 12.17 -17.75 -3.09
C SER A 94 11.35 -18.93 -3.57
N ARG A 95 10.13 -19.13 -3.05
CA ARG A 95 9.21 -20.20 -3.50
C ARG A 95 8.78 -20.04 -4.96
N GLN A 96 8.62 -18.81 -5.46
CA GLN A 96 8.38 -18.59 -6.89
C GLN A 96 9.60 -18.98 -7.72
N ARG A 97 10.81 -18.54 -7.33
CA ARG A 97 12.07 -18.92 -8.00
C ARG A 97 12.27 -20.44 -7.99
N GLU A 98 12.06 -21.08 -6.84
CA GLU A 98 12.05 -22.54 -6.70
C GLU A 98 11.07 -23.18 -7.68
N SER A 99 9.82 -22.72 -7.78
CA SER A 99 8.84 -23.29 -8.72
C SER A 99 9.18 -23.12 -10.21
N PHE A 100 10.07 -22.20 -10.58
CA PHE A 100 10.56 -22.03 -11.96
C PHE A 100 11.88 -22.79 -12.24
N PHE A 101 12.63 -23.17 -11.20
CA PHE A 101 13.91 -23.90 -11.33
C PHE A 101 13.85 -25.34 -10.77
N SER A 102 12.72 -25.77 -10.21
CA SER A 102 12.38 -27.16 -9.94
C SER A 102 11.81 -27.83 -11.19
N LEU A 103 12.08 -29.13 -11.37
CA LEU A 103 11.35 -29.97 -12.32
C LEU A 103 9.84 -29.79 -12.14
N SER A 104 9.09 -29.64 -13.22
CA SER A 104 7.63 -29.61 -13.16
C SER A 104 7.07 -30.90 -12.56
N PRO A 105 5.82 -30.92 -12.06
CA PRO A 105 5.25 -32.13 -11.45
C PRO A 105 5.20 -33.38 -12.35
N GLU A 106 5.33 -33.21 -13.66
CA GLU A 106 5.39 -34.31 -14.64
C GLU A 106 6.83 -34.75 -14.93
N GLU A 107 7.76 -33.82 -15.17
CA GLU A 107 9.19 -34.12 -15.30
C GLU A 107 9.75 -34.77 -14.02
N ALA A 108 9.31 -34.30 -12.85
CA ALA A 108 9.66 -34.87 -11.56
C ALA A 108 9.20 -36.33 -11.42
N ARG A 109 8.07 -36.71 -12.03
CA ARG A 109 7.59 -38.11 -12.08
C ARG A 109 8.41 -38.95 -13.05
N ILE A 110 8.81 -38.41 -14.20
CA ILE A 110 9.65 -39.11 -15.18
C ILE A 110 11.03 -39.40 -14.54
N VAL A 111 11.69 -38.41 -13.95
CA VAL A 111 12.98 -38.59 -13.27
C VAL A 111 12.88 -39.56 -12.09
N GLN A 112 11.77 -39.56 -11.34
CA GLN A 112 11.52 -40.57 -10.29
C GLN A 112 11.33 -41.98 -10.87
N ALA A 113 10.60 -42.12 -11.98
CA ALA A 113 10.39 -43.40 -12.64
C ALA A 113 11.68 -43.96 -13.26
N GLU A 114 12.51 -43.13 -13.90
CA GLU A 114 13.79 -43.55 -14.49
C GLU A 114 14.84 -43.89 -13.43
N LYS A 115 14.84 -43.16 -12.30
CA LYS A 115 15.63 -43.50 -11.11
C LYS A 115 15.17 -44.83 -10.48
N ALA A 116 13.86 -45.05 -10.35
CA ALA A 116 13.30 -46.33 -9.87
C ALA A 116 13.57 -47.50 -10.84
N LYS A 117 13.75 -47.21 -12.13
CA LYS A 117 14.13 -48.16 -13.19
C LYS A 117 15.65 -48.39 -13.29
N GLY A 118 16.45 -47.75 -12.44
CA GLY A 118 17.91 -47.91 -12.40
C GLY A 118 18.67 -47.27 -13.57
N VAL A 119 18.03 -46.40 -14.35
CA VAL A 119 18.65 -45.74 -15.53
C VAL A 119 19.48 -44.52 -15.11
N ILE A 120 19.08 -43.85 -14.02
CA ILE A 120 19.79 -42.70 -13.45
C ILE A 120 20.53 -43.17 -12.20
N GLU A 121 21.84 -43.36 -12.31
CA GLU A 121 22.68 -43.67 -11.13
C GLU A 121 22.71 -42.48 -10.15
N PRO A 122 22.78 -42.73 -8.83
CA PRO A 122 22.96 -41.67 -7.85
C PRO A 122 24.34 -41.01 -8.02
N PRO A 123 24.47 -39.69 -7.84
CA PRO A 123 25.77 -39.02 -7.90
C PRO A 123 26.71 -39.59 -6.84
N PRO A 124 28.02 -39.73 -7.14
CA PRO A 124 28.97 -40.33 -6.21
C PRO A 124 29.05 -39.51 -4.92
N SER A 125 28.84 -40.17 -3.77
CA SER A 125 28.81 -39.56 -2.44
C SER A 125 30.22 -39.23 -1.94
N GLY A 126 30.91 -38.33 -2.64
CA GLY A 126 32.36 -38.14 -2.52
C GLY A 126 32.91 -36.71 -2.53
N GLN A 127 32.08 -35.67 -2.68
CA GLN A 127 32.51 -34.27 -2.45
C GLN A 127 31.41 -33.46 -1.72
N GLN A 128 31.80 -32.92 -0.56
CA GLN A 128 31.23 -31.76 0.12
C GLN A 128 32.35 -30.74 0.30
#